data_AF-A0A971TXA4-F1
#
_entry.id   AF-A0A971TXA4-F1
#
_cell.length_a   1.000
_cell.length_b   1.000
_cell.length_c   1.000
_cell.angle_alpha   90.00
_cell.angle_beta   90.00
_cell.angle_gamma   90.00
#
_symmetry.space_group_name_H-M   'P 1'
#
loop_
_entity.id
_entity.type
_entity.pdbx_description
1 polymer ?
#
loop_
_entity_poly.entity_id
_entity_poly.type
_entity_poly.pdbx_seq_one_letter_code
_entity_poly.pdbx_strand_id
1 'polypeptide(L)'
;MSFAHTLPVPSRRCSFFLIVIPSLVLLLVALLSLLMTAAHAAQVTVAWDANADPAVTGYRVHYGTAPGNYTSHIDVGNATSCVISGLAEGITYYFAATAYDGSGHESDYSAAVSYTMPQAPAPSPAPTPSGSGAGGGGGGGCFIATAAFGSYHAPEVILLQKFRDRILMASEPGRLFVAFYYRVSPPIADFIGRDDSLRRAARLSLKPLIFSIQHRLGMYLGVLTLLMGMTLGLYVQQRRLLREVRGIQWRA
;
A
#
# COMPACT_ATOMS: atom_id res chain seq x y z
N MET A 1 29.01 -61.23 9.18
CA MET A 1 29.39 -59.88 9.67
C MET A 1 28.57 -58.87 8.90
N SER A 2 27.49 -58.34 9.46
CA SER A 2 26.61 -57.38 8.80
C SER A 2 26.73 -56.05 9.52
N PHE A 3 27.47 -55.11 8.95
CA PHE A 3 27.65 -53.76 9.49
C PHE A 3 26.39 -52.94 9.17
N ALA A 4 25.48 -52.85 10.14
CA ALA A 4 24.38 -51.89 10.10
C ALA A 4 24.94 -50.50 10.41
N HIS A 5 25.20 -49.70 9.39
CA HIS A 5 25.53 -48.28 9.53
C HIS A 5 24.26 -47.53 9.97
N THR A 6 24.11 -47.29 11.27
CA THR A 6 23.04 -46.46 11.83
C THR A 6 23.34 -45.00 11.54
N LEU A 7 22.65 -44.43 10.53
CA LEU A 7 22.73 -42.99 10.29
C LEU A 7 22.18 -42.24 11.52
N PRO A 8 22.89 -41.23 12.06
CA PRO A 8 22.46 -40.50 13.24
C PRO A 8 21.17 -39.72 12.92
N VAL A 9 20.05 -40.12 13.54
CA VAL A 9 18.79 -39.40 13.44
C VAL A 9 18.96 -38.06 14.16
N PRO A 10 18.82 -36.90 13.48
CA PRO A 10 18.98 -35.60 14.12
C PRO A 10 17.98 -35.44 15.27
N SER A 11 18.47 -34.89 16.39
CA SER A 11 17.70 -34.80 17.63
C SER A 11 16.42 -33.98 17.45
N ARG A 12 15.37 -34.39 18.16
CA ARG A 12 13.97 -33.88 18.07
C ARG A 12 13.83 -32.36 18.18
N ARG A 13 14.81 -31.68 18.78
CA ARG A 13 14.80 -30.22 18.95
C ARG A 13 15.34 -29.52 17.71
N CYS A 14 16.38 -30.04 17.05
CA CYS A 14 16.98 -29.43 15.86
C CYS A 14 16.03 -29.37 14.65
N SER A 15 15.31 -30.46 14.35
CA SER A 15 14.41 -30.49 13.18
C SER A 15 13.17 -29.60 13.33
N PHE A 16 12.70 -29.39 14.56
CA PHE A 16 11.60 -28.47 14.86
C PHE A 16 12.02 -27.01 14.68
N PHE A 17 13.18 -26.62 15.22
CA PHE A 17 13.69 -25.25 15.10
C PHE A 17 14.10 -24.89 13.66
N LEU A 18 14.63 -25.85 12.88
CA LEU A 18 15.04 -25.61 11.49
C LEU A 18 13.90 -25.30 10.52
N ILE A 19 12.65 -25.62 10.86
CA ILE A 19 11.49 -25.44 9.96
C ILE A 19 10.54 -24.36 10.49
N VAL A 20 10.32 -24.31 11.80
CA VAL A 20 9.39 -23.35 12.41
C VAL A 20 9.95 -21.93 12.37
N ILE A 21 11.25 -21.76 12.62
CA ILE A 21 11.90 -20.44 12.62
C ILE A 21 11.86 -19.77 11.23
N PRO A 22 12.28 -20.39 10.11
CA PRO A 22 12.22 -19.74 8.81
C PRO A 22 10.79 -19.48 8.33
N SER A 23 9.82 -20.35 8.66
CA SER A 23 8.41 -20.12 8.35
C SER A 23 7.83 -18.93 9.12
N LEU A 24 8.24 -18.74 10.38
CA LEU A 24 7.82 -17.62 11.22
C LEU A 24 8.51 -16.32 10.80
N VAL A 25 9.77 -16.38 10.37
CA VAL A 25 10.52 -15.24 9.80
C VAL A 25 9.91 -14.80 8.46
N LEU A 26 9.57 -15.72 7.56
CA LEU A 26 8.90 -15.38 6.29
C LEU A 26 7.49 -14.81 6.51
N LEU A 27 6.76 -15.32 7.50
CA LEU A 27 5.46 -14.78 7.90
C LEU A 27 5.58 -13.38 8.52
N LEU A 28 6.60 -13.15 9.36
CA LEU A 28 6.91 -11.84 9.93
C LEU A 28 7.30 -10.83 8.83
N VAL A 29 8.12 -11.22 7.85
CA VAL A 29 8.50 -10.38 6.71
C VAL A 29 7.30 -10.07 5.79
N ALA A 30 6.41 -11.04 5.56
CA ALA A 30 5.15 -10.82 4.84
C ALA A 30 4.19 -9.89 5.60
N LEU A 31 4.11 -10.02 6.93
CA LEU A 31 3.30 -9.15 7.79
C LEU A 31 3.88 -7.73 7.86
N LEU A 32 5.21 -7.58 8.00
CA LEU A 32 5.89 -6.28 7.98
C LEU A 32 5.80 -5.59 6.62
N SER A 33 5.85 -6.33 5.51
CA SER A 33 5.62 -5.77 4.17
C SER A 33 4.17 -5.37 3.93
N LEU A 34 3.19 -6.06 4.55
CA LEU A 34 1.78 -5.67 4.54
C LEU A 34 1.53 -4.39 5.36
N LEU A 35 2.17 -4.28 6.53
CA LEU A 35 2.12 -3.11 7.42
C LEU A 35 2.71 -1.85 6.78
N MET A 36 3.70 -2.00 5.87
CA MET A 36 4.32 -0.88 5.14
C MET A 36 3.45 -0.25 4.05
N THR A 37 2.30 -0.85 3.70
CA THR A 37 1.37 -0.29 2.70
C THR A 37 0.11 0.36 3.27
N ALA A 38 -0.02 0.45 4.60
CA ALA A 38 -1.20 1.04 5.25
C ALA A 38 -1.14 2.57 5.45
N ALA A 39 -0.04 3.23 5.09
CA ALA A 39 0.17 4.64 5.40
C ALA A 39 0.42 5.50 4.15
N HIS A 40 -0.54 5.54 3.23
CA HIS A 40 -0.75 6.76 2.43
C HIS A 40 -1.98 7.45 2.98
N ALA A 41 -1.84 7.95 4.21
CA ALA A 41 -2.69 9.02 4.67
C ALA A 41 -1.95 10.31 4.38
N ALA A 42 -2.65 11.30 3.83
CA ALA A 42 -2.07 12.61 3.66
C ALA A 42 -1.73 13.17 5.05
N GLN A 43 -0.59 13.85 5.12
CA GLN A 43 -0.16 14.56 6.32
C GLN A 43 -0.09 16.05 6.01
N VAL A 44 -0.49 16.87 6.97
CA VAL A 44 -0.35 18.32 6.89
C VAL A 44 0.37 18.83 8.12
N THR A 45 1.28 19.77 7.91
CA THR A 45 1.91 20.53 9.00
C THR A 45 1.09 21.79 9.21
N VAL A 46 0.54 21.94 10.41
CA VAL A 46 -0.17 23.14 10.84
C VAL A 46 0.77 23.90 11.77
N ALA A 47 0.92 25.20 11.54
CA ALA A 47 1.71 26.10 12.38
C ALA A 47 0.91 27.37 12.66
N TRP A 48 1.15 27.96 13.82
CA TRP A 48 0.49 29.18 14.29
C TRP A 48 1.47 30.06 15.06
N ASP A 49 1.14 31.34 15.16
CA ASP A 49 1.91 32.28 15.95
C ASP A 49 1.64 32.07 17.44
N ALA A 50 2.69 32.11 18.27
CA ALA A 50 2.57 31.99 19.71
C ALA A 50 1.78 33.18 20.28
N ASN A 51 0.85 32.89 21.19
CA ASN A 51 0.20 33.92 21.99
C ASN A 51 1.22 34.54 22.96
N ALA A 52 1.19 35.86 23.11
CA ALA A 52 2.09 36.62 23.97
C ALA A 52 1.69 36.57 25.46
N ASP A 53 0.51 36.04 25.77
CA ASP A 53 0.01 35.92 27.13
C ASP A 53 0.79 34.83 27.91
N PRO A 54 1.48 35.19 29.01
CA PRO A 54 2.25 34.24 29.82
C PRO A 54 1.36 33.23 30.57
N ALA A 55 0.05 33.43 30.64
CA ALA A 55 -0.89 32.48 31.24
C ALA A 55 -1.13 31.24 30.36
N VAL A 56 -0.79 31.30 29.06
CA VAL A 56 -0.94 30.18 28.13
C VAL A 56 0.13 29.13 28.40
N THR A 57 -0.30 27.91 28.71
CA THR A 57 0.58 26.77 28.99
C THR A 57 0.66 25.78 27.83
N GLY A 58 -0.29 25.83 26.90
CA GLY A 58 -0.25 25.04 25.68
C GLY A 58 -1.37 25.34 24.70
N TYR A 59 -1.39 24.57 23.62
CA TYR A 59 -2.36 24.69 22.54
C TYR A 59 -3.01 23.34 22.24
N ARG A 60 -4.23 23.40 21.71
CA ARG A 60 -4.94 22.26 21.16
C ARG A 60 -5.39 22.58 19.75
N VAL A 61 -5.04 21.72 18.82
CA VAL A 61 -5.41 21.88 17.40
C VAL A 61 -6.63 21.03 17.13
N HIS A 62 -7.70 21.68 16.67
CA HIS A 62 -8.98 21.08 16.34
C HIS A 62 -9.15 21.05 14.82
N TYR A 63 -9.67 19.94 14.31
CA TYR A 63 -9.90 19.77 12.88
C TYR A 63 -11.16 18.99 12.55
N GLY A 64 -11.73 19.28 11.39
CA GLY A 64 -12.98 18.68 10.92
C GLY A 64 -13.21 18.91 9.43
N THR A 65 -14.26 18.31 8.89
CA THR A 65 -14.61 18.41 7.45
C THR A 65 -15.62 19.51 7.15
N ALA A 66 -16.11 20.20 8.18
CA ALA A 66 -17.03 21.33 8.06
C ALA A 66 -16.51 22.52 8.89
N PRO A 67 -16.70 23.75 8.40
CA PRO A 67 -16.25 24.94 9.10
C PRO A 67 -16.98 25.06 10.45
N GLY A 68 -16.23 25.25 11.54
CA GLY A 68 -16.78 25.38 12.89
C GLY A 68 -17.29 24.08 13.53
N ASN A 69 -17.23 22.94 12.83
CA ASN A 69 -17.55 21.63 13.39
C ASN A 69 -16.30 20.73 13.38
N TYR A 70 -15.54 20.82 14.46
CA TYR A 70 -14.31 20.05 14.66
C TYR A 70 -14.61 18.78 15.46
N THR A 71 -14.57 17.64 14.79
CA THR A 71 -14.85 16.33 15.39
C THR A 71 -13.61 15.69 16.03
N SER A 72 -12.43 16.27 15.79
CA SER A 72 -11.15 15.70 16.22
C SER A 72 -10.21 16.80 16.69
N HIS A 73 -9.35 16.47 17.65
CA HIS A 73 -8.38 17.40 18.20
C HIS A 73 -7.09 16.69 18.62
N ILE A 74 -6.00 17.45 18.68
CA ILE A 74 -4.69 17.00 19.12
C ILE A 74 -4.16 18.03 20.11
N ASP A 75 -3.79 17.57 21.29
CA ASP A 75 -3.05 18.37 22.26
C ASP A 75 -1.57 18.40 21.87
N VAL A 76 -1.04 19.60 21.69
CA VAL A 76 0.32 19.84 21.19
C VAL A 76 1.20 20.48 22.26
N GLY A 77 0.66 20.72 23.46
CA GLY A 77 1.37 21.40 24.53
C GLY A 77 1.85 22.79 24.11
N ASN A 78 3.02 23.20 24.58
CA ASN A 78 3.63 24.50 24.26
C ASN A 78 4.32 24.54 22.88
N ALA A 79 4.02 23.60 21.98
CA ALA A 79 4.50 23.69 20.61
C ALA A 79 3.65 24.67 19.80
N THR A 80 4.22 25.29 18.78
CA THR A 80 3.53 26.19 17.83
C THR A 80 3.35 25.56 16.45
N SER A 81 3.60 24.25 16.35
CA SER A 81 3.40 23.48 15.12
C SER A 81 3.15 22.02 15.42
N CYS A 82 2.35 21.35 14.59
CA CYS A 82 2.16 19.92 14.66
C CYS A 82 1.93 19.29 13.28
N VAL A 83 2.19 17.99 13.19
CA VAL A 83 1.89 17.20 12.00
C VAL A 83 0.65 16.38 12.26
N ILE A 84 -0.37 16.57 11.42
CA ILE A 84 -1.61 15.80 11.48
C ILE A 84 -1.56 14.78 10.35
N SER A 85 -1.34 13.52 10.72
CA SER A 85 -1.37 12.36 9.83
C SER A 85 -2.72 11.65 9.88
N GLY A 86 -3.00 10.77 8.92
CA GLY A 86 -4.26 9.99 8.93
C GLY A 86 -5.41 10.68 8.20
N LEU A 87 -5.15 11.75 7.45
CA LEU A 87 -6.18 12.53 6.79
C LEU A 87 -6.50 11.95 5.40
N ALA A 88 -7.80 11.96 5.07
CA ALA A 88 -8.29 11.42 3.80
C ALA A 88 -7.91 12.36 2.65
N GLU A 89 -7.22 11.81 1.66
CA GLU A 89 -6.87 12.51 0.42
C GLU A 89 -8.11 13.04 -0.31
N GLY A 90 -8.05 14.27 -0.84
CA GLY A 90 -9.16 14.89 -1.59
C GLY A 90 -10.30 15.45 -0.74
N ILE A 91 -10.21 15.34 0.59
CA ILE A 91 -11.16 15.99 1.51
C ILE A 91 -10.60 17.35 1.94
N THR A 92 -11.49 18.34 2.01
CA THR A 92 -11.16 19.65 2.58
C THR A 92 -11.36 19.58 4.08
N TYR A 93 -10.29 19.85 4.81
CA TYR A 93 -10.30 19.93 6.26
C TYR A 93 -10.17 21.38 6.71
N TYR A 94 -10.83 21.71 7.80
CA TYR A 94 -10.75 22.99 8.50
C TYR A 94 -9.99 22.78 9.79
N PHE A 95 -9.01 23.65 10.06
CA PHE A 95 -8.13 23.60 11.21
C PHE A 95 -8.27 24.89 12.02
N ALA A 96 -8.43 24.77 13.32
CA ALA A 96 -8.40 25.89 14.27
C ALA A 96 -7.62 25.48 15.52
N ALA A 97 -6.98 26.44 16.18
CA ALA A 97 -6.27 26.20 17.43
C ALA A 97 -7.00 26.90 18.59
N THR A 98 -6.98 26.29 19.77
CA THR A 98 -7.31 26.94 21.04
C THR A 98 -6.06 26.98 21.90
N ALA A 99 -5.88 28.06 22.65
CA ALA A 99 -4.87 28.14 23.70
C ALA A 99 -5.52 27.70 25.02
N TYR A 100 -4.76 27.03 25.90
CA TYR A 100 -5.22 26.73 27.25
C TYR A 100 -4.23 27.19 28.32
N ASP A 101 -4.77 27.47 29.50
CA ASP A 101 -4.01 27.88 30.68
C ASP A 101 -3.59 26.70 31.58
N GLY A 102 -2.83 26.98 32.63
CA GLY A 102 -2.38 25.95 33.60
C GLY A 102 -3.51 25.27 34.38
N SER A 103 -4.74 25.78 34.29
CA SER A 103 -5.95 25.18 34.86
C SER A 103 -6.79 24.42 33.83
N GLY A 104 -6.38 24.40 32.56
CA GLY A 104 -7.06 23.70 31.47
C GLY A 104 -8.23 24.46 30.86
N HIS A 105 -8.39 25.77 31.14
CA HIS A 105 -9.41 26.57 30.46
C HIS A 105 -8.95 26.89 29.04
N GLU A 106 -9.79 26.57 28.06
CA GLU A 106 -9.54 26.85 26.64
C GLU A 106 -10.10 28.23 26.22
N SER A 107 -9.37 28.90 25.34
CA SER A 107 -9.82 30.11 24.65
C SER A 107 -10.88 29.79 23.59
N ASP A 108 -11.46 30.86 23.02
CA ASP A 108 -12.17 30.75 21.75
C ASP A 108 -11.25 30.22 20.63
N TYR A 109 -11.86 29.63 19.61
CA TYR A 109 -11.16 29.14 18.43
C TYR A 109 -10.45 30.27 17.67
N SER A 110 -9.24 29.98 17.17
CA SER A 110 -8.59 30.84 16.18
C SER A 110 -9.39 30.89 14.87
N ALA A 111 -9.02 31.82 13.98
CA ALA A 111 -9.51 31.81 12.61
C ALA A 111 -9.24 30.45 11.96
N ALA A 112 -10.28 29.85 11.37
CA ALA A 112 -10.19 28.55 10.74
C ALA A 112 -9.45 28.65 9.42
N VAL A 113 -8.46 27.79 9.22
CA VAL A 113 -7.76 27.63 7.95
C VAL A 113 -8.29 26.38 7.27
N SER A 114 -8.70 26.50 6.00
CA SER A 114 -9.08 25.35 5.18
C SER A 114 -7.91 24.86 4.37
N TYR A 115 -7.65 23.56 4.37
CA TYR A 115 -6.69 22.93 3.49
C TYR A 115 -7.30 21.69 2.84
N THR A 116 -7.28 21.67 1.51
CA THR A 116 -7.68 20.49 0.73
C THR A 116 -6.49 19.56 0.64
N MET A 117 -6.63 18.37 1.21
CA MET A 117 -5.57 17.39 1.13
C MET A 117 -5.23 17.09 -0.32
N PRO A 118 -3.95 17.24 -0.73
CA PRO A 118 -3.53 16.88 -2.07
C PRO A 118 -3.95 15.44 -2.32
N GLN A 119 -4.99 15.27 -3.12
CA GLN A 119 -5.32 13.97 -3.63
C GLN A 119 -4.20 13.63 -4.60
N ALA A 120 -3.61 12.43 -4.49
CA ALA A 120 -2.88 11.89 -5.63
C ALA A 120 -3.76 12.14 -6.86
N PRO A 121 -3.25 12.83 -7.90
CA PRO A 121 -4.08 13.49 -8.91
C PRO A 121 -5.20 12.56 -9.31
N ALA A 122 -6.45 13.01 -9.09
CA ALA A 122 -7.60 12.29 -9.59
C ALA A 122 -7.29 11.92 -11.05
N PRO A 123 -7.61 10.69 -11.53
CA PRO A 123 -7.39 10.35 -12.92
C PRO A 123 -7.96 11.51 -13.73
N SER A 124 -7.07 12.22 -14.43
CA SER A 124 -7.40 13.47 -15.09
C SER A 124 -8.71 13.24 -15.84
N PRO A 125 -9.75 14.08 -15.66
CA PRO A 125 -10.95 13.93 -16.45
C PRO A 125 -10.48 13.89 -17.89
N ALA A 126 -10.75 12.75 -18.56
CA ALA A 126 -10.38 12.57 -19.94
C ALA A 126 -10.81 13.85 -20.68
N PRO A 127 -9.95 14.48 -21.49
CA PRO A 127 -10.37 15.60 -22.30
C PRO A 127 -11.63 15.14 -23.05
N THR A 128 -12.73 15.84 -22.82
CA THR A 128 -14.01 15.57 -23.44
C THR A 128 -13.76 15.49 -24.95
N PRO A 129 -14.11 14.39 -25.64
CA PRO A 129 -13.88 14.31 -27.08
C PRO A 129 -14.92 15.20 -27.76
N SER A 130 -14.62 16.49 -27.86
CA SER A 130 -15.28 17.34 -28.85
C SER A 130 -14.60 17.08 -30.19
N GLY A 131 -15.30 16.31 -31.02
CA GLY A 131 -15.18 16.40 -32.47
C GLY A 131 -14.00 15.68 -33.11
N SER A 132 -14.33 14.57 -33.79
CA SER A 132 -13.77 14.09 -35.05
C SER A 132 -12.60 14.88 -35.64
N GLY A 133 -11.41 14.27 -35.64
CA GLY A 133 -10.27 14.75 -36.40
C GLY A 133 -9.05 13.87 -36.20
N ALA A 134 -8.73 13.08 -37.23
CA ALA A 134 -7.47 12.34 -37.30
C ALA A 134 -6.28 13.30 -37.17
N GLY A 135 -5.38 13.04 -36.22
CA GLY A 135 -4.15 13.82 -36.03
C GLY A 135 -3.59 13.58 -34.64
N GLY A 136 -2.33 13.16 -34.57
CA GLY A 136 -1.72 12.65 -33.34
C GLY A 136 -1.42 13.69 -32.27
N GLY A 137 -1.13 13.17 -31.08
CA GLY A 137 -0.36 13.88 -30.05
C GLY A 137 -1.13 14.22 -28.78
N GLY A 138 -0.72 13.61 -27.67
CA GLY A 138 -0.74 14.24 -26.34
C GLY A 138 -1.94 13.94 -25.43
N GLY A 139 -1.89 12.81 -24.72
CA GLY A 139 -2.78 12.56 -23.58
C GLY A 139 -2.12 11.61 -22.58
N GLY A 140 -1.76 12.12 -21.39
CA GLY A 140 -0.85 11.52 -20.39
C GLY A 140 -1.24 10.19 -19.71
N GLY A 141 -1.91 9.27 -20.39
CA GLY A 141 -2.24 7.92 -19.90
C GLY A 141 -1.22 6.84 -20.29
N CYS A 142 -1.32 5.66 -19.67
CA CYS A 142 -0.55 4.47 -20.05
C CYS A 142 -0.79 4.11 -21.53
N PHE A 143 0.15 4.47 -22.42
CA PHE A 143 0.02 4.34 -23.87
C PHE A 143 -0.23 2.90 -24.33
N ILE A 144 0.55 1.95 -23.78
CA ILE A 144 0.43 0.53 -24.14
C ILE A 144 -0.92 -0.05 -23.68
N ALA A 145 -1.37 0.31 -22.48
CA ALA A 145 -2.65 -0.16 -21.95
C ALA A 145 -3.83 0.42 -22.75
N THR A 146 -3.74 1.69 -23.14
CA THR A 146 -4.75 2.34 -23.98
C THR A 146 -4.80 1.71 -25.38
N ALA A 147 -3.65 1.46 -26.00
CA ALA A 147 -3.57 0.76 -27.30
C ALA A 147 -4.10 -0.67 -27.23
N ALA A 148 -3.88 -1.37 -26.11
CA ALA A 148 -4.36 -2.72 -25.87
C ALA A 148 -5.88 -2.76 -25.64
N PHE A 149 -6.40 -1.97 -24.71
CA PHE A 149 -7.80 -2.04 -24.27
C PHE A 149 -8.75 -1.16 -25.09
N GLY A 150 -8.21 -0.23 -25.89
CA GLY A 150 -8.96 0.60 -26.83
C GLY A 150 -9.81 1.69 -26.18
N SER A 151 -9.76 1.84 -24.85
CA SER A 151 -10.48 2.87 -24.11
C SER A 151 -9.68 3.33 -22.91
N TYR A 152 -9.64 4.64 -22.70
CA TYR A 152 -9.05 5.26 -21.51
C TYR A 152 -9.86 5.00 -20.24
N HIS A 153 -11.17 4.74 -20.38
CA HIS A 153 -12.10 4.51 -19.26
C HIS A 153 -12.23 3.04 -18.87
N ALA A 154 -11.46 2.14 -19.49
CA ALA A 154 -11.45 0.75 -19.09
C ALA A 154 -10.93 0.64 -17.63
N PRO A 155 -11.61 -0.12 -16.75
CA PRO A 155 -11.22 -0.25 -15.34
C PRO A 155 -9.78 -0.75 -15.17
N GLU A 156 -9.31 -1.57 -16.11
CA GLU A 156 -7.93 -2.07 -16.18
C GLU A 156 -6.91 -0.95 -16.42
N VAL A 157 -7.21 -0.03 -17.33
CA VAL A 157 -6.34 1.09 -17.70
C VAL A 157 -6.27 2.08 -16.54
N ILE A 158 -7.40 2.33 -15.87
CA ILE A 158 -7.48 3.17 -14.68
C ILE A 158 -6.67 2.55 -13.52
N LEU A 159 -6.71 1.23 -13.33
CA LEU A 159 -5.94 0.54 -12.29
C LEU A 159 -4.43 0.69 -12.52
N LEU A 160 -3.97 0.53 -13.75
CA LEU A 160 -2.55 0.68 -14.11
C LEU A 160 -2.07 2.14 -13.97
N GLN A 161 -2.92 3.12 -14.30
CA GLN A 161 -2.62 4.54 -14.05
C GLN A 161 -2.51 4.84 -12.55
N LYS A 162 -3.45 4.35 -11.73
CA LYS A 162 -3.35 4.49 -10.26
C LYS A 162 -2.10 3.85 -9.68
N PHE A 163 -1.69 2.69 -10.23
CA PHE A 163 -0.45 2.03 -9.85
C PHE A 163 0.78 2.88 -10.18
N ARG A 164 0.84 3.44 -11.39
CA ARG A 164 1.88 4.41 -11.80
C ARG A 164 1.95 5.58 -10.83
N ASP A 165 0.81 6.19 -10.55
CA ASP A 165 0.79 7.46 -9.80
C ASP A 165 1.04 7.26 -8.30
N ARG A 166 0.58 6.16 -7.69
CA ARG A 166 0.78 5.92 -6.25
C ARG A 166 2.10 5.24 -5.90
N ILE A 167 2.55 4.29 -6.73
CA ILE A 167 3.69 3.44 -6.37
C ILE A 167 4.96 3.89 -7.08
N LEU A 168 4.87 4.21 -8.38
CA LEU A 168 6.05 4.62 -9.14
C LEU A 168 6.42 6.08 -8.87
N MET A 169 5.47 7.00 -8.72
CA MET A 169 5.82 8.40 -8.45
C MET A 169 6.20 8.69 -6.99
N ALA A 170 5.84 7.80 -6.05
CA ALA A 170 6.23 7.90 -4.65
C ALA A 170 7.71 7.58 -4.39
N SER A 171 8.41 6.97 -5.35
CA SER A 171 9.83 6.62 -5.22
C SER A 171 10.69 7.30 -6.30
N GLU A 172 11.86 7.79 -5.93
CA GLU A 172 12.84 8.37 -6.86
C GLU A 172 13.18 7.49 -8.06
N PRO A 173 13.51 6.19 -7.89
CA PRO A 173 13.75 5.30 -9.03
C PRO A 173 12.48 5.08 -9.88
N GLY A 174 11.29 5.12 -9.29
CA GLY A 174 10.04 4.96 -10.03
C GLY A 174 9.74 6.16 -10.94
N ARG A 175 10.11 7.39 -10.56
CA ARG A 175 10.01 8.58 -11.43
C ARG A 175 10.89 8.46 -12.68
N LEU A 176 12.11 7.94 -12.53
CA LEU A 176 13.03 7.68 -13.65
C LEU A 176 12.47 6.60 -14.60
N PHE A 177 11.92 5.53 -14.04
CA PHE A 177 11.27 4.48 -14.84
C PHE A 177 10.08 5.05 -15.64
N VAL A 178 9.23 5.86 -15.00
CA VAL A 178 8.09 6.47 -15.69
C VAL A 178 8.57 7.41 -16.79
N ALA A 179 9.57 8.26 -16.51
CA ALA A 179 10.15 9.14 -17.54
C ALA A 179 10.69 8.36 -18.75
N PHE A 180 11.40 7.26 -18.51
CA PHE A 180 11.87 6.36 -19.57
C PHE A 180 10.70 5.73 -20.34
N TYR A 181 9.70 5.22 -19.64
CA TYR A 181 8.49 4.65 -20.24
C TYR A 181 7.79 5.66 -21.16
N TYR A 182 7.59 6.90 -20.72
CA TYR A 182 6.95 7.94 -21.55
C TYR A 182 7.77 8.32 -22.77
N ARG A 183 9.10 8.21 -22.70
CA ARG A 183 9.98 8.49 -23.83
C ARG A 183 9.95 7.39 -24.89
N VAL A 184 9.79 6.13 -24.48
CA VAL A 184 9.95 4.96 -25.37
C VAL A 184 8.62 4.36 -25.81
N SER A 185 7.57 4.46 -25.00
CA SER A 185 6.29 3.78 -25.25
C SER A 185 5.39 4.34 -26.37
N PRO A 186 5.41 5.64 -26.75
CA PRO A 186 4.52 6.15 -27.81
C PRO A 186 4.62 5.39 -29.15
N PRO A 187 5.80 5.19 -29.77
CA PRO A 187 5.91 4.46 -31.03
C PRO A 187 5.51 2.98 -30.91
N ILE A 188 5.73 2.37 -29.74
CA ILE A 188 5.36 0.99 -29.47
C ILE A 188 3.83 0.85 -29.36
N ALA A 189 3.18 1.82 -28.71
CA ALA A 189 1.72 1.84 -28.57
C ALA A 189 1.02 2.02 -29.91
N ASP A 190 1.55 2.88 -30.78
CA ASP A 190 1.02 3.06 -32.14
C ASP A 190 1.12 1.78 -32.97
N PHE A 191 2.20 1.01 -32.82
CA PHE A 191 2.37 -0.28 -33.50
C PHE A 191 1.37 -1.33 -32.98
N ILE A 192 1.22 -1.43 -31.65
CA ILE A 192 0.24 -2.34 -31.02
C ILE A 192 -1.20 -1.96 -31.38
N GLY A 193 -1.46 -0.66 -31.57
CA GLY A 193 -2.78 -0.15 -31.92
C GLY A 193 -3.25 -0.52 -33.33
N ARG A 194 -2.33 -0.78 -34.27
CA ARG A 194 -2.65 -1.09 -35.68
C ARG A 194 -3.02 -2.56 -35.92
N ASP A 195 -2.50 -3.48 -35.11
CA ASP A 195 -2.66 -4.92 -35.30
C ASP A 195 -3.49 -5.58 -34.19
N ASP A 196 -4.60 -6.23 -34.54
CA ASP A 196 -5.48 -6.90 -33.59
C ASP A 196 -4.81 -8.07 -32.84
N SER A 197 -3.86 -8.75 -33.47
CA SER A 197 -3.10 -9.86 -32.87
C SER A 197 -2.16 -9.36 -31.77
N LEU A 198 -1.47 -8.23 -32.00
CA LEU A 198 -0.60 -7.58 -31.02
C LEU A 198 -1.41 -7.00 -29.85
N ARG A 199 -2.59 -6.46 -30.15
CA ARG A 199 -3.55 -6.01 -29.12
C ARG A 199 -3.98 -7.16 -28.20
N ARG A 200 -4.27 -8.34 -28.75
CA ARG A 200 -4.61 -9.54 -27.96
C ARG A 200 -3.42 -10.02 -27.13
N ALA A 201 -2.22 -10.06 -27.69
CA ALA A 201 -1.00 -10.43 -26.96
C ALA A 201 -0.72 -9.45 -25.80
N ALA A 202 -0.86 -8.14 -26.05
CA ALA A 202 -0.76 -7.12 -25.02
C ALA A 202 -1.80 -7.34 -23.91
N ARG A 203 -3.08 -7.52 -24.24
CA ARG A 203 -4.13 -7.84 -23.23
C ARG A 203 -3.77 -9.10 -22.43
N LEU A 204 -3.31 -10.16 -23.09
CA LEU A 204 -2.97 -11.43 -22.46
C LEU A 204 -1.81 -11.27 -21.47
N SER A 205 -0.81 -10.46 -21.82
CA SER A 205 0.35 -10.14 -20.96
C SER A 205 0.02 -9.16 -19.83
N LEU A 206 -0.90 -8.22 -20.03
CA LEU A 206 -1.33 -7.23 -19.04
C LEU A 206 -2.33 -7.81 -18.02
N LYS A 207 -3.19 -8.75 -18.43
CA LYS A 207 -4.18 -9.39 -17.55
C LYS A 207 -3.59 -10.03 -16.28
N PRO A 208 -2.51 -10.83 -16.31
CA PRO A 208 -1.91 -11.39 -15.09
C PRO A 208 -1.30 -10.31 -14.20
N LEU A 209 -0.74 -9.24 -14.77
CA LEU A 209 -0.23 -8.10 -14.03
C LEU A 209 -1.36 -7.36 -13.30
N ILE A 210 -2.46 -7.07 -14.00
CA ILE A 210 -3.67 -6.45 -13.43
C ILE A 210 -4.26 -7.32 -12.32
N PHE A 211 -4.37 -8.63 -12.56
CA PHE A 211 -4.85 -9.59 -11.57
C PHE A 211 -3.94 -9.62 -10.34
N SER A 212 -2.62 -9.60 -10.52
CA SER A 212 -1.63 -9.56 -9.44
C SER A 212 -1.72 -8.28 -8.60
N ILE A 213 -1.96 -7.12 -9.24
CA ILE A 213 -2.17 -5.84 -8.56
C ILE A 213 -3.50 -5.86 -7.78
N GLN A 214 -4.58 -6.36 -8.39
CA GLN A 214 -5.91 -6.41 -7.77
C GLN A 214 -6.00 -7.45 -6.64
N HIS A 215 -5.40 -8.62 -6.84
CA HIS A 215 -5.36 -9.73 -5.87
C HIS A 215 -4.10 -9.70 -5.03
N ARG A 216 -3.40 -8.56 -4.90
CA ARG A 216 -2.21 -8.43 -4.05
C ARG A 216 -2.50 -8.99 -2.65
N LEU A 217 -3.62 -8.60 -2.04
CA LEU A 217 -4.05 -9.11 -0.72
C LEU A 217 -4.41 -10.61 -0.77
N GLY A 218 -5.06 -11.07 -1.84
CA GLY A 218 -5.45 -12.47 -2.04
C GLY A 218 -4.28 -13.42 -2.28
N MET A 219 -3.21 -12.95 -2.94
CA MET A 219 -1.96 -13.70 -3.14
C MET A 219 -1.23 -13.87 -1.81
N TYR A 220 -1.18 -12.84 -0.96
CA TYR A 220 -0.63 -12.95 0.39
C TYR A 220 -1.47 -13.88 1.28
N LEU A 221 -2.80 -13.78 1.24
CA LEU A 221 -3.69 -14.71 1.95
C LEU A 221 -3.55 -16.16 1.45
N GLY A 222 -3.37 -16.38 0.15
CA GLY A 222 -3.15 -17.70 -0.44
C GLY A 222 -1.79 -18.30 -0.07
N VAL A 223 -0.72 -17.50 -0.06
CA VAL A 223 0.60 -17.96 0.41
C VAL A 223 0.54 -18.25 1.92
N LEU A 224 -0.19 -17.45 2.70
CA LEU A 224 -0.39 -17.67 4.14
C LEU A 224 -1.11 -19.00 4.41
N THR A 225 -2.20 -19.30 3.70
CA THR A 225 -2.94 -20.55 3.88
C THR A 225 -2.12 -21.77 3.45
N LEU A 226 -1.33 -21.65 2.37
CA LEU A 226 -0.42 -22.71 1.93
C LEU A 226 0.72 -22.97 2.94
N LEU A 227 1.32 -21.92 3.50
CA LEU A 227 2.37 -22.06 4.53
C LEU A 227 1.80 -22.63 5.84
N MET A 228 0.60 -22.19 6.24
CA MET A 228 -0.08 -22.72 7.43
C MET A 228 -0.49 -24.19 7.23
N GLY A 229 -0.93 -24.55 6.01
CA GLY A 229 -1.21 -25.92 5.63
C GLY A 229 0.03 -26.81 5.57
N MET A 230 1.14 -26.31 5.02
CA MET A 230 2.40 -27.05 4.93
C MET A 230 3.00 -27.31 6.31
N THR A 231 3.00 -26.32 7.20
CA THR A 231 3.47 -26.46 8.58
C THR A 231 2.59 -27.42 9.39
N LEU A 232 1.27 -27.33 9.26
CA LEU A 232 0.34 -28.27 9.89
C LEU A 232 0.51 -29.70 9.33
N GLY A 233 0.70 -29.85 8.02
CA GLY A 233 0.94 -31.14 7.36
C GLY A 233 2.22 -31.82 7.86
N LEU A 234 3.32 -31.09 7.88
CA LEU A 234 4.60 -31.58 8.41
C LEU A 234 4.51 -31.90 9.90
N TYR A 235 3.79 -31.10 10.68
CA TYR A 235 3.52 -31.37 12.09
C TYR A 235 2.74 -32.69 12.31
N VAL A 236 1.70 -32.91 11.51
CA VAL A 236 0.91 -34.15 11.55
C VAL A 236 1.74 -35.35 11.12
N GLN A 237 2.56 -35.21 10.07
CA GLN A 237 3.44 -36.27 9.58
C GLN A 237 4.50 -36.65 10.64
N GLN A 238 5.11 -35.65 11.30
CA GLN A 238 6.01 -35.90 12.42
C GLN A 238 5.29 -36.62 13.58
N ARG A 239 4.06 -36.21 13.93
CA ARG A 239 3.26 -36.92 14.96
C ARG A 239 2.90 -38.35 14.58
N ARG A 240 2.71 -38.67 13.30
CA ARG A 240 2.44 -40.04 12.82
C ARG A 240 3.68 -40.93 12.96
N LEU A 241 4.82 -40.47 12.46
CA LEU A 241 6.11 -41.19 12.57
C LEU A 241 6.50 -41.42 14.05
N LEU A 242 6.24 -40.45 14.92
CA LEU A 242 6.49 -40.58 16.37
C LEU A 242 5.58 -41.59 17.08
N ARG A 243 4.42 -41.93 16.51
CA ARG A 243 3.53 -42.97 17.04
C ARG A 243 4.00 -44.36 16.59
N GLU A 244 4.44 -44.50 15.36
CA GLU A 244 4.98 -45.75 14.82
C GLU A 244 6.27 -46.17 15.52
N VAL A 245 7.23 -45.26 15.69
CA VAL A 245 8.48 -45.55 16.42
C VAL A 245 8.22 -45.94 17.88
N ARG A 246 7.26 -45.29 18.55
CA ARG A 246 6.85 -45.67 19.91
C ARG A 246 6.17 -47.04 19.93
N GLY A 247 5.31 -47.35 18.95
CA GLY A 247 4.64 -48.64 18.85
C GLY A 247 5.60 -49.83 18.62
N ILE A 248 6.69 -49.60 17.89
CA ILE A 248 7.73 -50.62 17.65
C ILE A 248 8.51 -50.92 18.95
N GLN A 249 8.73 -49.92 19.81
CA GLN A 249 9.43 -50.11 21.10
C GLN A 249 8.59 -50.82 22.17
N TRP A 250 7.26 -50.92 22.02
CA TRP A 250 6.40 -51.68 22.94
C TRP A 250 6.12 -53.12 22.47
N ARG A 251 6.57 -53.50 21.28
CA ARG A 251 6.35 -54.84 20.69
C ARG A 251 7.62 -55.69 20.57
N ALA A 252 8.78 -55.14 20.89
CA ALA A 252 10.05 -55.84 21.01
C ALA A 252 10.36 -56.09 22.48
#